data_AF-A0A2E9IIM6-F1
#
_entry.id   AF-A0A2E9IIM6-F1
#
_cell.length_a   1.000
_cell.length_b   1.000
_cell.length_c   1.000
_cell.angle_alpha   90.00
_cell.angle_beta   90.00
_cell.angle_gamma   90.00
#
_symmetry.space_group_name_H-M   'P 1'
#
loop_
_entity.id
_entity.type
_entity.pdbx_description
1 polymer ?
#
loop_
_entity_poly.entity_id
_entity_poly.type
_entity_poly.pdbx_seq_one_letter_code
_entity_poly.pdbx_strand_id
1 'polypeptide(L)'
;MSEVDLGFSMRMDENQPEPVMPENLFTIRPDTKGPKSVAVILFFGAILLFFLAYSDVALHQAIDLSTEEVETILTTPNSQGDGSEDVTAEQYQDFHDEARASGGYAVRGYGLGLGGLLIFIGSILLFRLKSLGAILSVSGASIGLVAGIIGSVLVKGAADATLVGVLLLTYEITVYLCGVCMVMCLGIAALPLINARSRLALYPQVELVIDSEE
;
A
#
# COMPACT_ATOMS: atom_id res chain seq x y z
N MET A 1 -17.46 74.56 20.97
CA MET A 1 -17.13 73.15 20.70
C MET A 1 -17.51 72.92 19.25
N SER A 2 -16.55 72.98 18.33
CA SER A 2 -16.78 72.89 16.89
C SER A 2 -16.78 71.43 16.46
N GLU A 3 -17.89 70.94 15.91
CA GLU A 3 -17.92 69.67 15.19
C GLU A 3 -16.99 69.77 13.99
N VAL A 4 -15.99 68.89 13.96
CA VAL A 4 -15.12 68.72 12.79
C VAL A 4 -15.90 67.88 11.80
N ASP A 5 -16.45 68.54 10.78
CA ASP A 5 -17.06 67.87 9.64
C ASP A 5 -15.95 67.25 8.79
N LEU A 6 -15.69 65.96 9.02
CA LEU A 6 -14.81 65.14 8.21
C LEU A 6 -15.53 64.89 6.88
N GLY A 7 -15.40 65.84 5.94
CA GLY A 7 -16.03 65.88 4.61
C GLY A 7 -15.70 64.73 3.65
N PHE A 8 -15.38 63.54 4.17
CA PHE A 8 -15.24 62.31 3.41
C PHE A 8 -16.56 61.53 3.44
N SER A 9 -17.51 61.98 2.62
CA SER A 9 -18.55 61.09 2.11
C SER A 9 -17.89 60.18 1.08
N MET A 10 -17.55 58.96 1.48
CA MET A 10 -17.12 57.92 0.56
C MET A 10 -18.35 57.46 -0.23
N ARG A 11 -18.74 58.25 -1.25
CA ARG A 11 -19.73 57.83 -2.23
C ARG A 11 -19.09 56.73 -3.06
N MET A 12 -19.59 55.50 -2.93
CA MET A 12 -19.27 54.49 -3.92
C MET A 12 -19.81 54.97 -5.26
N ASP A 13 -18.92 55.08 -6.24
CA ASP A 13 -19.28 55.31 -7.61
C ASP A 13 -20.08 54.09 -8.08
N GLU A 14 -21.36 54.28 -8.43
CA GLU A 14 -22.22 53.22 -8.97
C GLU A 14 -21.68 52.66 -10.29
N ASN A 15 -20.70 53.33 -10.92
CA ASN A 15 -19.95 52.86 -12.08
C ASN A 15 -18.63 52.16 -11.73
N GLN A 16 -18.36 51.82 -10.46
CA GLN A 16 -17.26 50.89 -10.19
C GLN A 16 -17.59 49.55 -10.85
N PRO A 17 -16.76 49.05 -11.77
CA PRO A 17 -16.97 47.72 -12.33
C PRO A 17 -16.97 46.74 -11.16
N GLU A 18 -18.06 45.99 -11.00
CA GLU A 18 -18.13 44.95 -9.99
C GLU A 18 -16.85 44.10 -10.11
N PRO A 19 -16.19 43.75 -9.00
CA PRO A 19 -15.01 42.91 -9.05
C PRO A 19 -15.42 41.58 -9.69
N VAL A 20 -15.13 41.46 -10.99
CA VAL A 20 -15.43 40.28 -11.78
C VAL A 20 -14.57 39.18 -11.16
N MET A 21 -15.21 38.33 -10.38
CA MET A 21 -14.57 37.13 -9.85
C MET A 21 -13.97 36.39 -11.06
N PRO A 22 -12.64 36.22 -11.12
CA PRO A 22 -12.04 35.56 -12.28
C PRO A 22 -12.66 34.17 -12.37
N GLU A 23 -13.22 33.83 -13.54
CA GLU A 23 -13.95 32.58 -13.78
C GLU A 23 -13.15 31.32 -13.40
N ASN A 24 -11.83 31.47 -13.26
CA ASN A 24 -10.89 30.41 -12.91
C ASN A 24 -10.52 30.30 -11.42
N LEU A 25 -11.10 31.08 -10.51
CA LEU A 25 -10.69 31.10 -9.09
C LEU A 25 -10.88 29.73 -8.40
N PHE A 26 -11.88 28.94 -8.81
CA PHE A 26 -12.20 27.62 -8.24
C PHE A 26 -11.93 26.44 -9.19
N THR A 27 -11.18 26.66 -10.27
CA THR A 27 -10.89 25.58 -11.23
C THR A 27 -9.86 24.60 -10.67
N ILE A 28 -10.23 23.31 -10.67
CA ILE A 28 -9.37 22.24 -10.19
C ILE A 28 -8.24 22.03 -11.21
N ARG A 29 -7.04 22.52 -10.89
CA ARG A 29 -5.87 22.36 -11.78
C ARG A 29 -5.28 20.94 -11.70
N PRO A 30 -4.88 20.36 -12.85
CA PRO A 30 -4.25 19.06 -12.88
C PRO A 30 -2.95 19.07 -12.07
N ASP A 31 -2.77 18.08 -11.20
CA ASP A 31 -1.54 17.88 -10.43
C ASP A 31 -0.78 16.66 -10.96
N THR A 32 0.38 16.92 -11.56
CA THR A 32 1.28 15.89 -12.10
C THR A 32 2.31 15.41 -11.08
N LYS A 33 2.54 16.16 -10.00
CA LYS A 33 3.55 15.80 -8.98
C LYS A 33 3.01 14.72 -8.05
N GLY A 34 1.76 14.84 -7.59
CA GLY A 34 1.12 13.86 -6.72
C GLY A 34 1.22 12.42 -7.24
N PRO A 35 0.72 12.12 -8.46
CA PRO A 35 0.81 10.77 -9.04
C PRO A 35 2.24 10.25 -9.19
N LYS A 36 3.19 11.12 -9.54
CA LYS A 36 4.61 10.75 -9.68
C LYS A 36 5.25 10.39 -8.33
N SER A 37 4.94 11.14 -7.28
CA SER A 37 5.40 10.81 -5.92
C SER A 37 4.84 9.47 -5.45
N VAL A 38 3.54 9.24 -5.67
CA VAL A 38 2.90 7.95 -5.38
C VAL A 38 3.57 6.81 -6.16
N ALA A 39 3.86 7.01 -7.45
CA ALA A 39 4.55 6.02 -8.27
C ALA A 39 5.92 5.63 -7.70
N VAL A 40 6.72 6.60 -7.24
CA VAL A 40 8.03 6.31 -6.62
C VAL A 40 7.88 5.49 -5.34
N ILE A 41 6.90 5.82 -4.49
CA ILE A 41 6.64 5.06 -3.25
C ILE A 41 6.21 3.63 -3.58
N LEU A 42 5.31 3.44 -4.55
CA LEU A 42 4.85 2.12 -4.98
C LEU A 42 5.97 1.29 -5.60
N PHE A 43 6.91 1.92 -6.31
CA PHE A 43 8.07 1.24 -6.89
C PHE A 43 8.95 0.60 -5.80
N PHE A 44 9.33 1.37 -4.77
CA PHE A 44 10.09 0.82 -3.65
C PHE A 44 9.27 -0.18 -2.81
N GLY A 45 7.97 0.07 -2.66
CA GLY A 45 7.05 -0.89 -2.04
C GLY A 45 7.05 -2.24 -2.76
N ALA A 46 7.00 -2.24 -4.09
CA ALA A 46 7.03 -3.47 -4.89
C ALA A 46 8.35 -4.25 -4.72
N ILE A 47 9.48 -3.56 -4.58
CA ILE A 47 10.77 -4.21 -4.30
C ILE A 47 10.73 -4.93 -2.94
N LEU A 48 10.19 -4.29 -1.90
CA LEU A 48 10.01 -4.93 -0.59
C LEU A 48 9.08 -6.15 -0.67
N LEU A 49 8.00 -6.06 -1.45
CA LEU A 49 7.10 -7.19 -1.69
C LEU A 49 7.81 -8.36 -2.37
N PHE A 50 8.76 -8.11 -3.28
CA PHE A 50 9.54 -9.19 -3.88
C PHE A 50 10.46 -9.89 -2.89
N PHE A 51 11.06 -9.18 -1.93
CA PHE A 51 11.85 -9.82 -0.87
C PHE A 51 10.99 -10.72 0.01
N LEU A 52 9.81 -10.24 0.41
CA LEU A 52 8.85 -11.02 1.19
C LEU A 52 8.37 -12.26 0.41
N ALA A 53 7.99 -12.06 -0.86
CA ALA A 53 7.59 -13.15 -1.74
C ALA A 53 8.70 -14.19 -1.92
N TYR A 54 9.94 -13.76 -2.08
CA TYR A 54 11.09 -14.65 -2.18
C TYR A 54 11.28 -15.47 -0.91
N SER A 55 11.20 -14.84 0.28
CA SER A 55 11.32 -15.57 1.54
C SER A 55 10.23 -16.63 1.70
N ASP A 56 8.99 -16.33 1.33
CA ASP A 56 7.88 -17.28 1.41
C ASP A 56 8.04 -18.43 0.42
N VAL A 57 8.46 -18.15 -0.81
CA VAL A 57 8.74 -19.20 -1.81
C VAL A 57 9.91 -20.07 -1.37
N ALA A 58 10.95 -19.47 -0.78
CA ALA A 58 12.08 -20.23 -0.24
C ALA A 58 11.64 -21.18 0.88
N LEU A 59 10.82 -20.71 1.84
CA LEU A 59 10.24 -21.57 2.87
C LEU A 59 9.33 -22.66 2.29
N HIS A 60 8.53 -22.34 1.27
CA HIS A 60 7.68 -23.34 0.62
C HIS A 60 8.49 -24.46 -0.06
N GLN A 61 9.66 -24.12 -0.61
CA GLN A 61 10.55 -25.06 -1.31
C GLN A 61 11.46 -25.85 -0.35
N ALA A 62 11.69 -25.34 0.86
CA ALA A 62 12.46 -26.03 1.88
C ALA A 62 11.66 -27.21 2.44
N ILE A 63 12.12 -28.44 2.15
CA ILE A 63 11.53 -29.67 2.71
C ILE A 63 11.80 -29.73 4.21
N ASP A 64 13.05 -29.54 4.61
CA ASP A 64 13.48 -29.42 6.00
C ASP A 64 14.38 -28.20 6.17
N LEU A 65 14.31 -27.59 7.36
CA LEU A 65 15.25 -26.55 7.78
C LEU A 65 16.42 -27.20 8.53
N SER A 66 17.62 -26.65 8.37
CA SER A 66 18.77 -27.19 9.11
C SER A 66 18.62 -26.94 10.62
N THR A 67 19.12 -27.85 11.44
CA THR A 67 19.02 -27.72 12.91
C THR A 67 19.66 -26.43 13.42
N GLU A 68 20.74 -25.97 12.79
CA GLU A 68 21.43 -24.71 13.12
C GLU A 68 20.57 -23.48 12.78
N GLU A 69 19.86 -23.48 11.65
CA GLU A 69 18.91 -22.42 11.28
C GLU A 69 17.73 -22.38 12.25
N VAL A 70 17.16 -23.53 12.58
CA VAL A 70 16.03 -23.65 13.52
C VAL A 70 16.45 -23.19 14.90
N GLU A 71 17.61 -23.63 15.41
CA GLU A 71 18.11 -23.20 16.72
C GLU A 71 18.35 -21.68 16.74
N THR A 72 18.90 -21.12 15.67
CA THR A 72 19.07 -19.66 15.52
C THR A 72 17.72 -18.94 15.59
N ILE A 73 16.69 -19.43 14.87
CA ILE A 73 15.34 -18.88 14.89
C ILE A 73 14.72 -18.95 16.28
N LEU A 74 14.96 -20.05 17.01
CA LEU A 74 14.38 -20.32 18.33
C LEU A 74 15.10 -19.64 19.50
N THR A 75 16.37 -19.24 19.34
CA THR A 75 17.14 -18.56 20.41
C THR A 75 16.42 -17.31 20.96
N THR A 76 15.90 -16.46 20.07
CA THR A 76 15.30 -15.18 20.45
C THR A 76 13.89 -15.33 21.05
N PRO A 77 12.98 -16.16 20.50
CA PRO A 77 11.68 -16.45 21.11
C PRO A 77 11.80 -17.19 22.44
N ASN A 78 12.62 -18.24 22.54
CA ASN A 78 12.74 -19.02 23.77
C ASN A 78 13.39 -18.22 24.92
N SER A 79 14.34 -17.32 24.62
CA SER A 79 14.91 -16.41 25.63
C SER A 79 13.95 -15.32 26.12
N GLN A 80 12.84 -15.09 25.42
CA GLN A 80 11.79 -14.13 25.80
C GLN A 80 10.58 -14.81 26.48
N GLY A 81 10.53 -16.14 26.48
CA GLY A 81 9.52 -16.91 27.20
C GLY A 81 9.69 -16.84 28.71
N ASP A 82 8.71 -17.34 29.46
CA ASP A 82 8.78 -17.46 30.92
C ASP A 82 9.63 -18.67 31.39
N GLY A 83 10.25 -19.39 30.45
CA GLY A 83 11.07 -20.58 30.69
C GLY A 83 10.26 -21.85 31.02
N SER A 84 8.93 -21.82 30.90
CA SER A 84 8.06 -22.97 31.19
C SER A 84 7.59 -23.75 29.95
N GLU A 85 7.61 -23.12 28.77
CA GLU A 85 7.18 -23.70 27.49
C GLU A 85 8.12 -23.28 26.34
N ASP A 86 9.35 -23.82 26.34
CA ASP A 86 10.29 -23.62 25.24
C ASP A 86 9.87 -24.45 24.01
N VAL A 87 9.89 -23.81 22.84
CA VAL A 87 9.63 -24.50 21.57
C VAL A 87 10.86 -25.31 21.19
N THR A 88 10.69 -26.61 20.95
CA THR A 88 11.77 -27.49 20.49
C THR A 88 11.98 -27.35 18.98
N ALA A 89 13.18 -27.72 18.50
CA ALA A 89 13.46 -27.75 17.06
C ALA A 89 12.52 -28.69 16.30
N GLU A 90 12.09 -29.78 16.94
CA GLU A 90 11.13 -30.75 16.40
C GLU A 90 9.73 -30.12 16.24
N GLN A 91 9.24 -29.43 17.27
CA GLN A 91 7.96 -28.69 17.20
C GLN A 91 7.97 -27.61 16.11
N TYR A 92 9.11 -26.92 15.95
CA TYR A 92 9.27 -25.94 14.88
C TYR A 92 9.28 -26.57 13.49
N GLN A 93 9.84 -27.78 13.34
CA GLN A 93 9.77 -28.51 12.08
C GLN A 93 8.37 -29.02 11.77
N ASP A 94 7.63 -29.53 12.77
CA ASP A 94 6.23 -29.90 12.60
C ASP A 94 5.37 -28.70 12.16
N PHE A 95 5.63 -27.52 12.74
CA PHE A 95 5.04 -26.25 12.30
C PHE A 95 5.38 -25.94 10.83
N HIS A 96 6.66 -25.98 10.46
CA HIS A 96 7.12 -25.65 9.11
C HIS A 96 6.49 -26.59 8.07
N ASP A 97 6.42 -27.88 8.37
CA ASP A 97 5.81 -28.87 7.51
C ASP A 97 4.30 -28.67 7.36
N GLU A 98 3.57 -28.39 8.44
CA GLU A 98 2.13 -28.10 8.38
C GLU A 98 1.85 -26.78 7.62
N ALA A 99 2.67 -25.75 7.84
CA ALA A 99 2.58 -24.48 7.12
C ALA A 99 2.88 -24.63 5.61
N ARG A 100 3.77 -25.55 5.26
CA ARG A 100 4.07 -25.90 3.86
C ARG A 100 2.96 -26.75 3.24
N ALA A 101 2.45 -27.75 3.97
CA ALA A 101 1.40 -28.66 3.53
C ALA A 101 0.04 -27.96 3.33
N SER A 102 -0.31 -27.03 4.22
CA SER A 102 -1.48 -26.16 4.08
C SER A 102 -1.39 -25.21 2.87
N GLY A 103 -0.21 -25.08 2.26
CA GLY A 103 0.04 -24.19 1.14
C GLY A 103 0.13 -22.72 1.53
N GLY A 104 0.19 -22.40 2.83
CA GLY A 104 0.23 -21.02 3.33
C GLY A 104 1.38 -20.21 2.73
N TYR A 105 2.60 -20.77 2.75
CA TYR A 105 3.78 -20.15 2.14
C TYR A 105 3.64 -19.98 0.62
N ALA A 106 3.05 -20.95 -0.08
CA ALA A 106 2.86 -20.86 -1.53
C ALA A 106 1.88 -19.73 -1.90
N VAL A 107 0.71 -19.71 -1.26
CA VAL A 107 -0.32 -18.69 -1.50
C VAL A 107 0.24 -17.30 -1.22
N ARG A 108 0.93 -17.13 -0.08
CA ARG A 108 1.54 -15.85 0.29
C ARG A 108 2.65 -15.45 -0.67
N GLY A 109 3.60 -16.35 -0.95
CA GLY A 109 4.75 -16.09 -1.80
C GLY A 109 4.37 -15.77 -3.25
N TYR A 110 3.64 -16.65 -3.91
CA TYR A 110 3.24 -16.43 -5.32
C TYR A 110 2.23 -15.28 -5.46
N GLY A 111 1.33 -15.12 -4.49
CA GLY A 111 0.35 -14.03 -4.50
C GLY A 111 1.00 -12.66 -4.31
N LEU A 112 1.91 -12.51 -3.33
CA LEU A 112 2.69 -11.29 -3.15
C LEU A 112 3.63 -11.05 -4.33
N GLY A 113 4.22 -12.09 -4.92
CA GLY A 113 5.05 -11.98 -6.11
C GLY A 113 4.27 -11.46 -7.32
N LEU A 114 3.09 -12.01 -7.61
CA LEU A 114 2.23 -11.54 -8.69
C LEU A 114 1.70 -10.13 -8.44
N GLY A 115 1.24 -9.85 -7.20
CA GLY A 115 0.81 -8.51 -6.80
C GLY A 115 1.92 -7.48 -6.92
N GLY A 116 3.12 -7.83 -6.45
CA GLY A 116 4.34 -7.03 -6.56
C GLY A 116 4.73 -6.74 -8.01
N LEU A 117 4.63 -7.72 -8.91
CA LEU A 117 4.88 -7.53 -10.34
C LEU A 117 3.92 -6.53 -10.98
N LEU A 118 2.63 -6.65 -10.69
CA LEU A 118 1.61 -5.71 -11.17
C LEU A 118 1.84 -4.29 -10.63
N ILE A 119 2.17 -4.15 -9.34
CA ILE A 119 2.51 -2.86 -8.74
C ILE A 119 3.79 -2.30 -9.36
N PHE A 120 4.81 -3.13 -9.61
CA PHE A 120 6.07 -2.72 -10.21
C PHE A 120 5.85 -2.13 -11.61
N ILE A 121 5.18 -2.87 -12.49
CA ILE A 121 4.84 -2.40 -13.84
C ILE A 121 3.90 -1.17 -13.76
N GLY A 122 2.93 -1.22 -12.84
CA GLY A 122 1.96 -0.16 -12.61
C GLY A 122 2.63 1.15 -12.19
N SER A 123 3.64 1.08 -11.32
CA SER A 123 4.38 2.23 -10.83
C SER A 123 5.16 2.93 -11.94
N ILE A 124 5.81 2.18 -12.84
CA ILE A 124 6.53 2.72 -14.00
C ILE A 124 5.54 3.43 -14.94
N LEU A 125 4.38 2.82 -15.21
CA LEU A 125 3.33 3.41 -16.06
C LEU A 125 2.72 4.66 -15.41
N LEU A 126 2.49 4.63 -14.10
CA LEU A 126 1.94 5.73 -13.32
C LEU A 126 2.91 6.92 -13.28
N PHE A 127 4.22 6.68 -13.21
CA PHE A 127 5.24 7.73 -13.30
C PHE A 127 5.19 8.46 -14.66
N ARG A 128 4.81 7.73 -15.72
CA ARG A 128 4.53 8.29 -17.05
C ARG A 128 3.12 8.88 -17.19
N LEU A 129 2.39 9.05 -16.09
CA LEU A 129 1.02 9.57 -16.02
C LEU A 129 0.02 8.79 -16.89
N LYS A 130 0.26 7.49 -17.12
CA LYS A 130 -0.71 6.62 -17.78
C LYS A 130 -1.70 6.11 -16.75
N SER A 131 -3.00 6.32 -17.00
CA SER A 131 -4.10 5.85 -16.14
C SER A 131 -4.06 4.33 -15.88
N LEU A 132 -3.61 3.57 -16.88
CA LEU A 132 -3.42 2.12 -16.78
C LEU A 132 -2.45 1.73 -15.66
N GLY A 133 -1.47 2.58 -15.34
CA GLY A 133 -0.55 2.35 -14.22
C GLY A 133 -1.24 2.35 -12.87
N ALA A 134 -2.17 3.29 -12.64
CA ALA A 134 -2.92 3.36 -11.39
C ALA A 134 -3.85 2.14 -11.22
N ILE A 135 -4.53 1.75 -12.31
CA ILE A 135 -5.41 0.56 -12.31
C ILE A 135 -4.61 -0.71 -12.04
N LEU A 136 -3.44 -0.85 -12.68
CA LEU A 136 -2.58 -2.02 -12.49
C LEU A 136 -2.06 -2.09 -11.06
N SER A 137 -1.60 -0.97 -10.49
CA SER A 137 -1.15 -0.92 -9.09
C SER A 137 -2.28 -1.25 -8.09
N VAL A 138 -3.51 -0.77 -8.30
CA VAL A 138 -4.65 -1.13 -7.45
C VAL A 138 -5.00 -2.61 -7.57
N SER A 139 -5.00 -3.15 -8.79
CA SER A 139 -5.25 -4.59 -9.01
C SER A 139 -4.19 -5.47 -8.34
N GLY A 140 -2.91 -5.11 -8.47
CA GLY A 140 -1.81 -5.81 -7.83
C GLY A 140 -1.86 -5.75 -6.31
N ALA A 141 -2.16 -4.58 -5.74
CA ALA A 141 -2.34 -4.41 -4.31
C ALA A 141 -3.52 -5.22 -3.78
N SER A 142 -4.62 -5.32 -4.54
CA SER A 142 -5.79 -6.12 -4.17
C SER A 142 -5.48 -7.61 -4.17
N ILE A 143 -4.78 -8.10 -5.21
CA ILE A 143 -4.33 -9.50 -5.29
C ILE A 143 -3.38 -9.83 -4.14
N GLY A 144 -2.39 -8.98 -3.91
CA GLY A 144 -1.45 -9.14 -2.81
C GLY A 144 -2.15 -9.13 -1.45
N LEU A 145 -3.16 -8.28 -1.25
CA LEU A 145 -3.92 -8.22 -0.01
C LEU A 145 -4.68 -9.52 0.25
N VAL A 146 -5.43 -10.00 -0.75
CA VAL A 146 -6.22 -11.22 -0.61
C VAL A 146 -5.31 -12.43 -0.37
N ALA A 147 -4.27 -12.59 -1.19
CA ALA A 147 -3.32 -13.69 -1.03
C ALA A 147 -2.51 -13.58 0.27
N GLY A 148 -2.13 -12.37 0.66
CA GLY A 148 -1.41 -12.09 1.90
C GLY A 148 -2.22 -12.48 3.14
N ILE A 149 -3.51 -12.12 3.18
CA ILE A 149 -4.42 -12.48 4.27
C ILE A 149 -4.63 -13.99 4.30
N ILE A 150 -5.00 -14.61 3.17
CA ILE A 150 -5.27 -16.06 3.11
C ILE A 150 -4.04 -16.86 3.50
N GLY A 151 -2.88 -16.56 2.90
CA GLY A 151 -1.62 -17.25 3.21
C GLY A 151 -1.21 -17.06 4.67
N SER A 152 -1.36 -15.86 5.23
CA SER A 152 -1.02 -15.60 6.64
C SER A 152 -1.96 -16.30 7.62
N VAL A 153 -3.25 -16.43 7.30
CA VAL A 153 -4.20 -17.20 8.12
C VAL A 153 -3.88 -18.70 8.07
N LEU A 154 -3.47 -19.23 6.92
CA LEU A 154 -3.05 -20.64 6.81
C LEU A 154 -1.79 -20.93 7.63
N VAL A 155 -0.77 -20.06 7.54
CA VAL A 155 0.45 -20.19 8.35
C VAL A 155 0.15 -20.05 9.84
N LYS A 156 -0.74 -19.13 10.23
CA LYS A 156 -1.20 -19.03 11.63
C LYS A 156 -1.93 -20.29 12.08
N GLY A 157 -2.77 -20.88 11.23
CA GLY A 157 -3.46 -22.13 11.54
C GLY A 157 -2.48 -23.27 11.85
N ALA A 158 -1.37 -23.36 11.12
CA ALA A 158 -0.28 -24.28 11.43
C ALA A 158 0.38 -23.93 12.77
N ALA A 159 0.66 -22.65 13.04
CA ALA A 159 1.23 -22.20 14.31
C ALA A 159 0.33 -22.53 15.51
N ASP A 160 -0.99 -22.36 15.39
CA ASP A 160 -1.96 -22.66 16.45
C ASP A 160 -2.00 -24.17 16.79
N ALA A 161 -1.59 -25.04 15.87
CA ALA A 161 -1.61 -26.49 16.05
C ALA A 161 -0.35 -27.06 16.71
N THR A 162 0.81 -26.41 16.53
CA THR A 162 2.11 -26.98 16.87
C THR A 162 2.98 -26.10 17.76
N LEU A 163 2.74 -24.79 17.79
CA LEU A 163 3.56 -23.82 18.54
C LEU A 163 2.87 -23.35 19.81
N VAL A 164 3.68 -22.92 20.78
CA VAL A 164 3.25 -22.34 22.05
C VAL A 164 4.04 -21.07 22.38
N GLY A 165 3.59 -20.34 23.39
CA GLY A 165 4.31 -19.17 23.91
C GLY A 165 4.47 -18.00 22.93
N VAL A 166 5.64 -17.35 22.99
CA VAL A 166 5.95 -16.09 22.27
C VAL A 166 5.93 -16.26 20.75
N LEU A 167 6.26 -17.45 20.25
CA LEU A 167 6.34 -17.70 18.82
C LEU A 167 4.96 -17.75 18.16
N LEU A 168 3.96 -18.33 18.83
CA LEU A 168 2.55 -18.30 18.39
C LEU A 168 2.05 -16.85 18.30
N LEU A 169 2.30 -16.06 19.35
CA LEU A 169 1.91 -14.65 19.38
C LEU A 169 2.58 -13.86 18.25
N THR A 170 3.84 -14.18 17.92
CA THR A 170 4.57 -13.53 16.81
C THR A 170 3.89 -13.80 15.47
N TYR A 171 3.45 -15.03 15.21
CA TYR A 171 2.71 -15.35 13.98
C TYR A 171 1.34 -14.68 13.95
N GLU A 172 0.64 -14.59 15.09
CA GLU A 172 -0.62 -13.86 15.20
C GLU A 172 -0.45 -12.36 14.88
N ILE A 173 0.53 -11.69 15.50
CA ILE A 173 0.84 -10.27 15.22
C ILE A 173 1.21 -10.09 13.74
N THR A 174 1.96 -11.03 13.16
CA THR A 174 2.36 -10.98 11.75
C THR A 174 1.15 -10.98 10.81
N VAL A 175 0.11 -11.76 11.10
CA VAL A 175 -1.14 -11.74 10.31
C VAL A 175 -1.78 -10.35 10.33
N TYR A 176 -1.94 -9.76 11.51
CA TYR A 176 -2.55 -8.42 11.65
C TYR A 176 -1.70 -7.33 10.99
N LEU A 177 -0.39 -7.36 11.19
CA LEU A 177 0.53 -6.40 10.60
C LEU A 177 0.50 -6.47 9.07
N CYS A 178 0.54 -7.68 8.50
CA CYS A 178 0.43 -7.88 7.06
C CYS A 178 -0.90 -7.32 6.52
N GLY A 179 -2.02 -7.61 7.18
CA GLY A 179 -3.33 -7.09 6.80
C GLY A 179 -3.38 -5.55 6.78
N VAL A 180 -2.94 -4.90 7.85
CA VAL A 180 -2.93 -3.43 7.94
C VAL A 180 -1.99 -2.81 6.89
N CYS A 181 -0.79 -3.35 6.71
CA CYS A 181 0.16 -2.88 5.71
C CYS A 181 -0.42 -2.98 4.29
N MET A 182 -1.07 -4.10 3.95
CA MET A 182 -1.64 -4.28 2.61
C MET A 182 -2.84 -3.38 2.35
N VAL A 183 -3.68 -3.11 3.36
CA VAL A 183 -4.76 -2.11 3.26
C VAL A 183 -4.18 -0.71 3.02
N MET A 184 -3.11 -0.35 3.72
CA MET A 184 -2.41 0.92 3.51
C MET A 184 -1.80 1.02 2.11
N CYS A 185 -1.17 -0.06 1.61
CA CYS A 185 -0.65 -0.13 0.24
C CYS A 185 -1.76 0.06 -0.80
N LEU A 186 -2.92 -0.57 -0.60
CA LEU A 186 -4.08 -0.40 -1.48
C LEU A 186 -4.59 1.05 -1.46
N GLY A 187 -4.67 1.65 -0.27
CA GLY A 187 -5.05 3.06 -0.11
C GLY A 187 -4.14 3.99 -0.89
N ILE A 188 -2.81 3.85 -0.73
CA ILE A 188 -1.81 4.65 -1.45
C ILE A 188 -1.93 4.42 -2.97
N ALA A 189 -2.12 3.19 -3.42
CA ALA A 189 -2.31 2.86 -4.84
C ALA A 189 -3.59 3.48 -5.43
N ALA A 190 -4.65 3.64 -4.64
CA ALA A 190 -5.92 4.21 -5.06
C ALA A 190 -5.94 5.75 -5.07
N LEU A 191 -5.04 6.42 -4.34
CA LEU A 191 -4.99 7.90 -4.25
C LEU A 191 -5.03 8.61 -5.61
N PRO A 192 -4.27 8.20 -6.64
CA PRO A 192 -4.29 8.88 -7.94
C PRO A 192 -5.66 8.83 -8.63
N LEU A 193 -6.46 7.79 -8.36
CA LEU A 193 -7.79 7.58 -8.94
C LEU A 193 -8.90 8.34 -8.20
N ILE A 194 -8.76 8.52 -6.88
CA ILE A 194 -9.78 9.15 -6.03
C ILE A 194 -9.63 10.67 -6.00
N ASN A 195 -8.39 11.18 -6.00
CA ASN A 195 -8.15 12.62 -5.96
C ASN A 195 -8.47 13.27 -7.33
N ALA A 196 -9.37 14.26 -7.33
CA ALA A 196 -9.82 14.94 -8.55
C ALA A 196 -8.67 15.60 -9.32
N ARG A 197 -7.69 16.19 -8.63
CA ARG A 197 -6.54 16.87 -9.27
C ARG A 197 -5.60 15.90 -9.96
N SER A 198 -5.33 14.74 -9.35
CA SER A 198 -4.52 13.69 -9.94
C SER A 198 -5.26 12.98 -11.07
N ARG A 199 -6.58 12.79 -10.95
CA ARG A 199 -7.39 12.16 -11.98
C ARG A 199 -7.42 13.00 -13.26
N LEU A 200 -7.50 14.33 -13.15
CA LEU A 200 -7.38 15.23 -14.29
C LEU A 200 -6.00 15.17 -14.97
N ALA A 201 -4.93 14.88 -14.21
CA ALA A 201 -3.60 14.67 -14.78
C ALA A 201 -3.44 13.31 -15.49
N LEU A 202 -4.25 12.31 -15.12
CA LEU A 202 -4.28 10.97 -15.72
C LEU A 202 -5.22 10.88 -16.94
N TYR A 203 -6.27 11.70 -16.96
CA TYR A 203 -7.25 11.80 -18.03
C TYR A 203 -7.36 13.26 -18.47
N PRO A 204 -6.43 13.78 -19.28
CA PRO A 204 -6.52 15.14 -19.78
C PRO A 204 -7.79 15.29 -20.63
N GLN A 205 -8.64 16.26 -20.27
CA GLN A 205 -9.81 16.60 -21.08
C GLN A 205 -9.32 17.30 -22.35
N VAL A 206 -9.64 16.74 -23.52
CA VAL A 206 -9.37 17.38 -24.81
C VAL A 206 -10.45 18.43 -25.01
N GLU A 207 -10.09 19.70 -24.82
CA GLU A 207 -10.96 20.81 -25.18
C GLU A 207 -10.90 20.97 -26.71
N LEU A 208 -11.98 20.58 -27.39
CA LEU A 208 -12.13 20.79 -28.82
C LEU A 208 -12.49 22.27 -29.02
N VAL A 209 -11.50 23.08 -29.37
CA VAL A 209 -11.74 24.42 -29.91
C VAL A 209 -12.33 24.21 -31.30
N ILE A 210 -13.64 24.40 -31.43
CA ILE A 210 -14.28 24.52 -32.73
C ILE A 210 -13.89 25.92 -33.23
N ASP A 211 -12.86 25.99 -34.07
CA ASP A 211 -12.63 27.18 -34.89
C ASP A 211 -13.84 27.34 -35.80
N SER A 212 -14.70 28.30 -35.48
CA SER A 212 -15.66 28.81 -36.46
C SER A 212 -14.86 29.62 -37.48
N GLU A 213 -14.42 28.96 -38.55
CA GLU A 213 -14.05 29.64 -39.78
C GLU A 213 -15.32 30.30 -40.36
N GLU A 214 -15.31 31.64 -40.35
CA GLU A 214 -16.20 32.63 -41.04
C GLU A 214 -17.71 32.67 -40.73
#